data_AF-A0A662R0L1-F1
#
_entry.id   AF-A0A662R0L1-F1
#
_cell.length_a   1.000
_cell.length_b   1.000
_cell.length_c   1.000
_cell.angle_alpha   90.00
_cell.angle_beta   90.00
_cell.angle_gamma   90.00
#
_symmetry.space_group_name_H-M   'P 1'
#
loop_
_entity.id
_entity.type
_entity.pdbx_description
1 polymer ?
#
loop_
_entity_poly.entity_id
_entity_poly.type
_entity_poly.pdbx_seq_one_letter_code
_entity_poly.pdbx_strand_id
1 'polypeptide(L)' 'MILCGHIHEARGVEHRTGTLIVNPGPLYMGMGAVVDFDRYDAKLLEV' A
#
# COMPACT_ATOMS: atom_id res chain seq x y z
N MET A 1 -6.86 5.80 -7.12
CA MET A 1 -5.86 5.27 -6.17
C MET A 1 -5.93 6.07 -4.88
N ILE A 2 -5.85 5.39 -3.74
CA ILE A 2 -5.74 6.00 -2.41
C ILE A 2 -4.46 5.49 -1.76
N LEU A 3 -3.59 6.41 -1.35
CA LEU A 3 -2.44 6.12 -0.50
C LEU A 3 -2.80 6.58 0.90
N CYS A 4 -2.87 5.64 1.84
CA CYS A 4 -3.14 5.94 3.23
C CYS A 4 -1.99 5.45 4.11
N GLY A 5 -1.89 6.00 5.31
CA GLY A 5 -0.80 5.72 6.21
C GLY A 5 -1.12 6.23 7.60
N HIS A 6 -1.02 5.34 8.58
CA HIS A 6 -1.08 5.62 10.00
C HIS A 6 -0.73 4.31 10.72
N ILE A 7 -0.09 4.37 11.89
CA ILE A 7 0.25 3.17 12.68
C ILE A 7 -1.02 2.38 13.08
N HIS A 8 -2.18 3.04 13.12
CA HIS A 8 -3.47 2.45 13.47
C HIS A 8 -4.19 1.78 12.29
N GLU A 9 -3.82 2.09 11.04
CA GLU A 9 -4.43 1.48 9.86
C GLU A 9 -3.67 0.20 9.50
N ALA A 10 -4.40 -0.89 9.20
CA ALA A 10 -3.78 -2.14 8.80
C ALA A 10 -3.01 -1.97 7.48
N ARG A 11 -1.75 -2.44 7.45
CA ARG A 11 -0.95 -2.54 6.23
C ARG A 11 -1.64 -3.46 5.23
N GLY A 12 -1.65 -3.08 3.95
CA GLY A 12 -2.37 -3.86 2.95
C GLY A 12 -2.44 -3.22 1.57
N VAL A 13 -2.85 -4.03 0.60
CA VAL A 13 -3.24 -3.62 -0.75
C VAL A 13 -4.63 -4.18 -0.99
N GLU A 14 -5.57 -3.33 -1.38
CA GLU A 14 -6.96 -3.74 -1.69
C GLU A 14 -7.44 -3.08 -2.98
N HIS A 15 -8.11 -3.87 -3.83
CA HIS A 15 -8.89 -3.35 -4.95
C HIS A 15 -10.36 -3.28 -4.55
N ARG A 16 -10.88 -2.06 -4.40
CA ARG A 16 -12.28 -1.83 -4.05
C ARG A 16 -12.94 -0.88 -5.04
N THR A 17 -14.00 -1.32 -5.72
CA THR A 17 -14.76 -0.47 -6.66
C THR A 17 -13.88 0.25 -7.69
N GLY A 18 -12.89 -0.45 -8.28
CA GLY A 18 -11.96 0.13 -9.26
C GLY A 18 -10.90 1.06 -8.68
N THR A 19 -10.83 1.19 -7.34
CA THR A 19 -9.81 1.96 -6.64
C THR A 19 -8.79 1.02 -6.03
N LEU A 20 -7.52 1.22 -6.39
CA LEU A 20 -6.38 0.63 -5.68
C LEU A 20 -6.14 1.42 -4.38
N ILE A 21 -6.27 0.75 -3.24
CA ILE A 21 -6.03 1.27 -1.89
C ILE A 21 -4.75 0.65 -1.37
N VAL A 22 -3.79 1.47 -0.96
CA VAL A 22 -2.48 1.01 -0.48
C VAL A 22 -2.17 1.66 0.86
N ASN A 23 -1.93 0.83 1.87
CA ASN A 23 -1.27 1.21 3.11
C ASN A 23 0.08 0.47 3.19
N PRO A 24 1.22 1.17 3.03
CA PRO A 24 2.54 0.54 3.03
C PRO A 24 2.98 0.07 4.42
N GLY A 25 2.32 0.53 5.49
CA GLY A 25 2.79 0.36 6.86
C GLY A 25 3.93 1.32 7.23
N PRO A 26 4.42 1.23 8.47
CA PRO A 26 5.42 2.15 9.01
C PRO A 26 6.84 1.89 8.49
N LEU A 27 7.47 2.92 7.90
CA LEU A 27 8.85 2.84 7.39
C LEU A 27 9.88 2.45 8.46
N TYR A 28 9.71 2.89 9.71
CA TYR A 28 10.65 2.56 10.80
C TYR A 28 10.68 1.07 11.17
N MET A 29 9.68 0.30 10.71
CA MET A 29 9.66 -1.18 10.82
C MET A 29 10.15 -1.87 9.53
N GLY A 30 10.77 -1.15 8.60
CA GLY A 30 11.23 -1.71 7.33
C GLY A 30 10.13 -1.95 6.31
N MET A 31 8.91 -1.44 6.52
CA MET A 31 7.77 -1.69 5.63
C MET A 31 7.66 -0.62 4.52
N GLY A 32 7.18 -1.04 3.36
CA GLY A 32 6.93 -0.15 2.22
C GLY A 32 5.94 -0.75 1.21
N ALA A 33 5.73 -0.06 0.09
CA ALA A 33 5.01 -0.60 -1.06
C ALA A 33 5.55 0.00 -2.38
N VAL A 34 5.48 -0.78 -3.45
CA VAL A 34 5.75 -0.33 -4.83
C VAL A 34 4.44 -0.38 -5.61
N VAL A 35 4.12 0.72 -6.27
CA VAL A 35 2.94 0.85 -7.12
C VAL A 35 3.36 0.81 -8.59
N ASP A 36 2.69 -0.04 -9.35
CA ASP A 36 2.80 -0.12 -10.81
C ASP A 36 1.55 0.53 -11.42
N PHE A 37 1.72 1.67 -12.08
CA PHE A 37 0.60 2.42 -12.67
C PHE A 37 0.09 1.83 -13.98
N ASP A 38 0.94 1.12 -14.74
CA ASP A 38 0.54 0.49 -16.00
C ASP A 38 -0.31 -0.76 -15.73
N ARG A 39 0.05 -1.52 -14.69
CA ARG A 39 -0.72 -2.68 -14.22
C ARG A 39 -1.85 -2.29 -13.27
N TYR A 40 -1.84 -1.05 -12.77
CA TYR A 40 -2.73 -0.54 -11.75
C TYR A 40 -2.79 -1.46 -10.52
N ASP A 41 -1.61 -1.85 -10.03
CA ASP A 41 -1.40 -2.83 -8.96
C ASP A 41 -0.33 -2.34 -7.96
N ALA A 42 -0.23 -2.96 -6.78
CA ALA A 42 0.79 -2.66 -5.80
C ALA A 42 1.31 -3.90 -5.07
N LYS A 43 2.58 -3.86 -4.68
CA LYS A 43 3.23 -4.90 -3.89
C LYS A 43 3.77 -4.31 -2.59
N LEU A 44 3.50 -4.98 -1.48
CA LEU A 44 4.11 -4.65 -0.20
C LEU A 44 5.58 -5.07 -0.19
N LEU A 45 6.41 -4.25 0.44
CA LEU A 45 7.82 -4.50 0.67
C LEU A 45 8.12 -4.61 2.17
N GLU A 46 9.14 -5.40 2.49
CA GLU A 46 9.80 -5.48 3.79
C GLU A 46 11.31 -5.50 3.55
N VAL A 47 12.06 -4.77 4.38
CA VAL A 47 13.51 -4.64 4.35
C VAL A 47 14.10 -5.19 5.63
#